data_AF-M5P282-F1
#
_entry.id   AF-M5P282-F1
#
_cell.length_a   1.000
_cell.length_b   1.000
_cell.length_c   1.000
_cell.angle_alpha   90.00
_cell.angle_beta   90.00
_cell.angle_gamma   90.00
#
_symmetry.space_group_name_H-M   'P 1'
#
loop_
_entity.id
_entity.type
_entity.pdbx_description
1 polymer ?
#
loop_
_entity_poly.entity_id
_entity_poly.type
_entity_poly.pdbx_seq_one_letter_code
_entity_poly.pdbx_strand_id
1 'polypeptide(L)'
;MIDLSMVSDLIKNKPASETEIQESEDILQAKLPNVYKDLLRNTNGFSIGGGVAIYGTEDIVERNETWEVDEYARGYVSIGDDGGGNVFLMLQNEKETEVLIVDSGDMDPSHATVITSDFIEWVNSGCIISESEQKTISEPPDTCNIVLAKTPNGGLKDLIRIKNV
;
A
#
# COMPACT_ATOMS: atom_id res chain seq x y z
N MET A 1 6.35 -16.11 -9.60
CA MET A 1 5.09 -16.65 -9.02
C MET A 1 4.94 -16.05 -7.64
N ILE A 2 3.72 -15.68 -7.24
CA ILE A 2 3.46 -15.15 -5.91
C ILE A 2 3.56 -16.29 -4.88
N ASP A 3 4.44 -16.12 -3.91
CA ASP A 3 4.66 -17.00 -2.78
C ASP A 3 4.80 -16.17 -1.50
N LEU A 4 3.75 -16.24 -0.70
CA LEU A 4 3.62 -15.49 0.55
C LEU A 4 3.90 -16.36 1.79
N SER A 5 4.51 -17.54 1.62
CA SER A 5 4.74 -18.49 2.73
C SER A 5 5.74 -18.00 3.77
N MET A 6 6.65 -17.10 3.40
CA MET A 6 7.71 -16.56 4.26
C MET A 6 7.37 -15.19 4.86
N VAL A 7 6.23 -14.60 4.48
CA VAL A 7 5.80 -13.28 4.99
C VAL A 7 5.14 -13.46 6.35
N SER A 8 5.71 -12.84 7.38
CA SER A 8 5.20 -12.89 8.76
C SER A 8 4.03 -11.93 8.97
N ASP A 9 3.18 -12.20 9.96
CA ASP A 9 2.02 -11.37 10.33
C ASP A 9 1.04 -11.05 9.18
N LEU A 10 0.97 -11.96 8.21
CA LEU A 10 0.16 -11.84 7.03
C LEU A 10 -1.29 -12.30 7.27
N ILE A 11 -2.24 -11.44 6.94
CA ILE A 11 -3.67 -11.72 6.93
C ILE A 11 -4.14 -11.71 5.48
N LYS A 12 -4.45 -12.89 4.94
CA LYS A 12 -4.89 -13.08 3.56
C LYS A 12 -6.40 -13.10 3.43
N ASN A 13 -6.90 -12.52 2.36
CA ASN A 13 -8.28 -12.70 1.92
C ASN A 13 -8.41 -13.95 1.04
N LYS A 14 -9.64 -14.43 0.85
CA LYS A 14 -9.92 -15.47 -0.15
C LYS A 14 -9.56 -14.96 -1.55
N PRO A 15 -9.12 -15.83 -2.48
CA PRO A 15 -8.95 -15.45 -3.88
C PRO A 15 -10.16 -14.74 -4.48
N ALA A 16 -9.91 -13.73 -5.30
CA ALA A 16 -10.92 -13.10 -6.13
C ALA A 16 -11.29 -14.00 -7.32
N SER A 17 -12.53 -13.93 -7.74
CA SER A 17 -13.03 -14.45 -9.00
C SER A 17 -12.72 -13.51 -10.16
N GLU A 18 -12.71 -14.03 -11.38
CA GLU A 18 -12.55 -13.18 -12.58
C GLU A 18 -13.66 -12.13 -12.70
N THR A 19 -14.86 -12.42 -12.20
CA THR A 19 -15.98 -11.47 -12.20
C THR A 19 -15.69 -10.29 -11.28
N GLU A 20 -15.24 -10.53 -10.05
CA GLU A 20 -14.89 -9.45 -9.10
C GLU A 20 -13.76 -8.57 -9.65
N ILE A 21 -12.75 -9.18 -10.30
CA ILE A 21 -11.66 -8.45 -10.94
C ILE A 21 -12.21 -7.59 -12.10
N GLN A 22 -13.05 -8.17 -12.97
CA GLN A 22 -13.63 -7.44 -14.10
C GLN A 22 -14.52 -6.28 -13.65
N GLU A 23 -15.35 -6.49 -12.63
CA GLU A 23 -16.19 -5.44 -12.05
C GLU A 23 -15.35 -4.27 -11.51
N SER A 24 -14.23 -4.56 -10.84
CA SER A 24 -13.33 -3.51 -10.36
C SER A 24 -12.69 -2.72 -11.52
N GLU A 25 -12.25 -3.39 -12.60
CA GLU A 25 -11.75 -2.71 -13.81
C GLU A 25 -12.82 -1.83 -14.47
N ASP A 26 -14.06 -2.33 -14.54
CA ASP A 26 -15.18 -1.63 -15.17
C ASP A 26 -15.58 -0.37 -14.39
N ILE A 27 -15.61 -0.45 -13.05
CA ILE A 27 -15.90 0.70 -12.19
C ILE A 27 -14.78 1.74 -12.26
N LEU A 28 -13.52 1.30 -12.16
CA LEU A 28 -12.36 2.19 -12.25
C LEU A 28 -12.14 2.75 -13.66
N GLN A 29 -12.79 2.19 -14.68
CA GLN A 29 -12.55 2.46 -16.10
C GLN A 29 -11.07 2.30 -16.48
N ALA A 30 -10.38 1.36 -15.82
CA ALA A 30 -8.94 1.17 -15.89
C ALA A 30 -8.60 -0.30 -16.13
N LYS A 31 -7.47 -0.55 -16.81
CA LYS A 31 -6.90 -1.90 -16.91
C LYS A 31 -5.88 -2.10 -15.81
N LEU A 32 -6.10 -3.10 -14.98
CA LEU A 32 -5.19 -3.43 -13.89
C LEU A 32 -3.96 -4.17 -14.44
N PRO A 33 -2.76 -3.94 -13.87
CA PRO A 33 -1.57 -4.71 -14.20
C PRO A 33 -1.78 -6.22 -14.04
N ASN A 34 -1.28 -7.03 -14.96
CA ASN A 34 -1.50 -8.47 -14.93
C ASN A 34 -0.90 -9.12 -13.67
N VAL A 35 0.25 -8.63 -13.22
CA VAL A 35 0.89 -9.11 -11.99
C VAL A 35 0.05 -8.83 -10.74
N TYR A 36 -0.70 -7.71 -10.73
CA TYR A 36 -1.63 -7.39 -9.66
C TYR A 36 -2.91 -8.24 -9.76
N LYS A 37 -3.43 -8.49 -10.97
CA LYS A 37 -4.53 -9.46 -11.15
C LYS A 37 -4.15 -10.88 -10.72
N ASP A 38 -2.90 -11.30 -10.96
CA ASP A 38 -2.38 -12.58 -10.47
C ASP A 38 -2.33 -12.64 -8.95
N LEU A 39 -2.07 -11.50 -8.28
CA LEU A 39 -2.21 -11.39 -6.84
C LEU A 39 -3.65 -11.58 -6.41
N LEU A 40 -4.61 -10.86 -7.00
CA LEU A 40 -6.03 -10.98 -6.67
C LEU A 40 -6.55 -12.42 -6.82
N ARG A 41 -6.10 -13.14 -7.87
CA ARG A 41 -6.39 -14.58 -8.07
C ARG A 41 -5.75 -15.50 -7.04
N ASN A 42 -4.66 -15.07 -6.39
CA ASN A 42 -4.01 -15.82 -5.32
C ASN A 42 -4.64 -15.49 -3.95
N THR A 43 -4.97 -14.23 -3.74
CA THR A 43 -5.57 -13.66 -2.52
C THR A 43 -6.16 -12.30 -2.87
N ASN A 44 -7.43 -12.05 -2.57
CA ASN A 44 -8.11 -10.79 -2.90
C ASN A 44 -7.65 -9.64 -1.99
N GLY A 45 -6.39 -9.24 -2.13
CA GLY A 45 -5.71 -8.37 -1.19
C GLY A 45 -5.25 -9.09 0.09
N PHE A 46 -4.42 -8.41 0.86
CA PHE A 46 -3.93 -8.86 2.16
C PHE A 46 -3.44 -7.68 2.99
N SER A 47 -3.19 -7.91 4.29
CA SER A 47 -2.46 -6.98 5.14
C SER A 47 -1.31 -7.66 5.89
N ILE A 48 -0.27 -6.88 6.20
CA ILE A 48 0.92 -7.32 6.94
C ILE A 48 1.05 -6.48 8.21
N GLY A 49 0.99 -7.12 9.38
CA GLY A 49 1.24 -6.48 10.67
C GLY A 49 0.30 -5.32 11.03
N GLY A 50 -0.80 -5.13 10.28
CA GLY A 50 -1.71 -3.98 10.41
C GLY A 50 -1.14 -2.64 9.91
N GLY A 51 0.03 -2.65 9.27
CA GLY A 51 0.67 -1.47 8.69
C GLY A 51 0.53 -1.44 7.18
N VAL A 52 0.96 -2.49 6.47
CA VAL A 52 0.86 -2.54 5.02
C VAL A 52 -0.44 -3.21 4.58
N ALA A 53 -1.14 -2.61 3.63
CA ALA A 53 -2.31 -3.17 2.96
C ALA A 53 -2.10 -3.21 1.44
N ILE A 54 -2.33 -4.37 0.83
CA ILE A 54 -2.53 -4.50 -0.62
C ILE A 54 -4.01 -4.74 -0.83
N TYR A 55 -4.65 -3.86 -1.61
CA TYR A 55 -6.10 -3.82 -1.73
C TYR A 55 -6.66 -5.05 -2.44
N GLY A 56 -7.85 -5.47 -2.00
CA GLY A 56 -8.71 -6.37 -2.77
C GLY A 56 -9.57 -5.60 -3.78
N THR A 57 -10.40 -6.33 -4.52
CA THR A 57 -11.30 -5.78 -5.55
C THR A 57 -12.32 -4.77 -5.02
N GLU A 58 -12.76 -4.90 -3.77
CA GLU A 58 -13.65 -3.91 -3.14
C GLU A 58 -12.85 -2.68 -2.68
N ASP A 59 -11.78 -2.91 -1.92
CA ASP A 59 -10.94 -1.85 -1.36
C ASP A 59 -10.31 -0.98 -2.45
N ILE A 60 -9.88 -1.57 -3.58
CA ILE A 60 -9.23 -0.82 -4.66
C ILE A 60 -10.18 0.23 -5.25
N VAL A 61 -11.47 -0.10 -5.39
CA VAL A 61 -12.48 0.84 -5.90
C VAL A 61 -12.67 1.99 -4.92
N GLU A 62 -12.96 1.68 -3.65
CA GLU A 62 -13.18 2.69 -2.62
C GLU A 62 -11.97 3.60 -2.44
N ARG A 63 -10.76 3.02 -2.43
CA ARG A 63 -9.52 3.75 -2.14
C ARG A 63 -9.09 4.63 -3.29
N ASN A 64 -9.23 4.19 -4.55
CA ASN A 64 -8.94 5.06 -5.69
C ASN A 64 -9.90 6.26 -5.74
N GLU A 65 -11.16 6.09 -5.37
CA GLU A 65 -12.11 7.20 -5.22
C GLU A 65 -11.71 8.12 -4.05
N THR A 66 -11.42 7.54 -2.88
CA THR A 66 -11.03 8.30 -1.66
C THR A 66 -9.80 9.16 -1.88
N TRP A 67 -8.83 8.64 -2.62
CA TRP A 67 -7.57 9.33 -2.94
C TRP A 67 -7.65 10.22 -4.17
N GLU A 68 -8.82 10.32 -4.82
CA GLU A 68 -9.03 11.12 -6.04
C GLU A 68 -7.97 10.83 -7.11
N VAL A 69 -7.60 9.55 -7.29
CA VAL A 69 -6.47 9.13 -8.13
C VAL A 69 -6.65 9.58 -9.58
N ASP A 70 -7.87 9.59 -10.11
CA ASP A 70 -8.14 10.05 -11.49
C ASP A 70 -7.89 11.56 -11.71
N GLU A 71 -7.92 12.35 -10.63
CA GLU A 71 -7.63 13.78 -10.67
C GLU A 71 -6.14 14.04 -10.48
N TYR A 72 -5.53 13.52 -9.41
CA TYR A 72 -4.16 13.88 -9.04
C TYR A 72 -3.09 12.95 -9.63
N ALA A 73 -3.41 11.69 -9.85
CA ALA A 73 -2.50 10.66 -10.34
C ALA A 73 -3.04 9.98 -11.60
N ARG A 74 -3.60 10.77 -12.53
CA ARG A 74 -4.24 10.26 -13.74
C ARG A 74 -3.34 9.28 -14.51
N GLY A 75 -3.91 8.14 -14.88
CA GLY A 75 -3.20 7.06 -15.57
C GLY A 75 -2.52 6.07 -14.63
N TYR A 76 -2.63 6.26 -13.32
CA TYR A 76 -2.22 5.31 -12.29
C TYR A 76 -3.44 4.70 -11.59
N VAL A 77 -3.18 3.63 -10.85
CA VAL A 77 -4.12 3.00 -9.93
C VAL A 77 -3.44 2.81 -8.58
N SER A 78 -4.13 3.19 -7.52
CA SER A 78 -3.72 2.90 -6.15
C SER A 78 -4.00 1.43 -5.83
N ILE A 79 -2.96 0.68 -5.47
CA ILE A 79 -3.04 -0.77 -5.22
C ILE A 79 -2.90 -1.15 -3.74
N GLY A 80 -2.60 -0.17 -2.89
CA GLY A 80 -2.37 -0.38 -1.47
C GLY A 80 -1.84 0.85 -0.76
N ASP A 81 -1.57 0.73 0.53
CA ASP A 81 -0.96 1.75 1.38
C ASP A 81 -0.09 1.14 2.49
N ASP A 82 0.74 1.98 3.11
CA ASP A 82 1.64 1.60 4.20
C ASP A 82 1.08 1.91 5.61
N GLY A 83 -0.18 2.36 5.70
CA GLY A 83 -0.84 2.78 6.93
C GLY A 83 -0.23 4.03 7.59
N GLY A 84 0.87 4.57 7.03
CA GLY A 84 1.64 5.71 7.50
C GLY A 84 1.36 7.00 6.74
N GLY A 85 0.40 6.97 5.81
CA GLY A 85 0.03 8.11 4.98
C GLY A 85 0.59 8.03 3.56
N ASN A 86 1.26 6.94 3.18
CA ASN A 86 1.73 6.74 1.81
C ASN A 86 0.85 5.74 1.05
N VAL A 87 0.73 5.96 -0.26
CA VAL A 87 -0.07 5.15 -1.16
C VAL A 87 0.82 4.52 -2.22
N PHE A 88 0.57 3.25 -2.54
CA PHE A 88 1.26 2.54 -3.61
C PHE A 88 0.52 2.73 -4.92
N LEU A 89 1.23 3.18 -5.95
CA LEU A 89 0.69 3.38 -7.30
C LEU A 89 1.35 2.42 -8.31
N MET A 90 0.55 1.96 -9.27
CA MET A 90 1.03 1.34 -10.50
C MET A 90 0.41 2.05 -11.71
N LEU A 91 1.12 2.10 -12.83
CA LEU A 91 0.53 2.59 -14.09
C LEU A 91 -0.62 1.66 -14.51
N GLN A 92 -1.68 2.24 -15.10
CA GLN A 92 -2.80 1.52 -15.69
C GLN A 92 -2.40 0.85 -17.01
N ASN A 93 -1.51 -0.13 -16.93
CA ASN A 93 -0.98 -0.88 -18.05
C ASN A 93 -0.85 -2.35 -17.66
N GLU A 94 -1.39 -3.25 -18.48
CA GLU A 94 -1.39 -4.68 -18.23
C GLU A 94 0.01 -5.28 -18.05
N LYS A 95 1.05 -4.66 -18.63
CA LYS A 95 2.45 -5.11 -18.53
C LYS A 95 3.23 -4.44 -17.41
N GLU A 96 2.61 -3.54 -16.66
CA GLU A 96 3.30 -2.83 -15.59
C GLU A 96 3.71 -3.80 -14.48
N THR A 97 4.91 -3.57 -13.95
CA THR A 97 5.48 -4.31 -12.83
C THR A 97 6.12 -3.39 -11.79
N GLU A 98 6.36 -2.12 -12.12
CA GLU A 98 6.89 -1.11 -11.22
C GLU A 98 5.82 -0.65 -10.24
N VAL A 99 6.24 -0.42 -9.00
CA VAL A 99 5.41 0.16 -7.94
C VAL A 99 6.07 1.44 -7.46
N LEU A 100 5.27 2.50 -7.41
CA LEU A 100 5.64 3.78 -6.82
C LEU A 100 5.02 3.91 -5.43
N ILE A 101 5.66 4.69 -4.56
CA ILE A 101 5.09 5.16 -3.31
C ILE A 101 4.99 6.69 -3.35
N VAL A 102 3.85 7.23 -2.93
CA VAL A 102 3.57 8.67 -2.89
C VAL A 102 2.88 9.05 -1.58
N ASP A 103 3.16 10.23 -1.06
CA ASP A 103 2.46 10.77 0.11
C ASP A 103 0.99 11.06 -0.26
N SER A 104 0.03 10.60 0.55
CA SER A 104 -1.39 10.80 0.28
C SER A 104 -1.85 12.26 0.32
N GLY A 105 -1.11 13.13 1.02
CA GLY A 105 -1.30 14.58 1.03
C GLY A 105 -0.70 15.30 -0.17
N ASP A 106 0.12 14.63 -0.98
CA ASP A 106 0.74 15.11 -2.21
C ASP A 106 0.68 14.03 -3.29
N MET A 107 -0.55 13.63 -3.67
CA MET A 107 -0.88 12.54 -4.61
C MET A 107 -0.46 12.83 -6.07
N ASP A 108 0.77 13.29 -6.29
CA ASP A 108 1.36 13.58 -7.59
C ASP A 108 2.44 12.54 -7.92
N PRO A 109 2.26 11.69 -8.95
CA PRO A 109 3.24 10.69 -9.35
C PRO A 109 4.62 11.25 -9.71
N SER A 110 4.73 12.53 -10.06
CA SER A 110 6.02 13.18 -10.32
C SER A 110 6.85 13.44 -9.06
N HIS A 111 6.23 13.39 -7.88
CA HIS A 111 6.88 13.45 -6.56
C HIS A 111 7.04 12.07 -5.92
N ALA A 112 6.56 11.00 -6.57
CA ALA A 112 6.63 9.64 -6.07
C ALA A 112 8.05 9.06 -6.13
N THR A 113 8.30 8.05 -5.31
CA THR A 113 9.53 7.25 -5.32
C THR A 113 9.25 5.85 -5.85
N VAL A 114 10.11 5.32 -6.72
CA VAL A 114 10.04 3.92 -7.15
C VAL A 114 10.50 3.03 -6.00
N ILE A 115 9.63 2.13 -5.51
CA ILE A 115 9.99 1.17 -4.44
C ILE A 115 10.45 -0.18 -5.00
N THR A 116 9.97 -0.56 -6.18
CA THR A 116 10.41 -1.76 -6.90
C THR A 116 10.09 -1.64 -8.38
N SER A 117 10.88 -2.28 -9.25
CA SER A 117 10.54 -2.52 -10.65
C SER A 117 9.88 -3.88 -10.88
N ASP A 118 9.84 -4.74 -9.86
CA ASP A 118 9.24 -6.09 -9.90
C ASP A 118 8.27 -6.26 -8.73
N PHE A 119 6.99 -6.08 -9.03
CA PHE A 119 5.89 -6.27 -8.10
C PHE A 119 5.88 -7.65 -7.43
N ILE A 120 6.16 -8.73 -8.18
CA ILE A 120 6.08 -10.08 -7.64
C ILE A 120 7.21 -10.33 -6.64
N GLU A 121 8.43 -9.90 -6.98
CA GLU A 121 9.56 -9.97 -6.06
C GLU A 121 9.29 -9.19 -4.77
N TRP A 122 8.79 -7.95 -4.91
CA TRP A 122 8.47 -7.10 -3.77
C TRP A 122 7.39 -7.70 -2.86
N VAL A 123 6.30 -8.21 -3.43
CA VAL A 123 5.24 -8.91 -2.69
C VAL A 123 5.80 -10.13 -1.96
N ASN A 124 6.61 -10.96 -2.62
CA ASN A 124 7.21 -12.15 -2.03
C ASN A 124 8.21 -11.81 -0.91
N SER A 125 8.83 -10.63 -0.97
CA SER A 125 9.70 -10.13 0.09
C SER A 125 8.95 -9.61 1.32
N GLY A 126 7.61 -9.56 1.27
CA GLY A 126 6.78 -9.00 2.34
C GLY A 126 6.55 -7.50 2.20
N CYS A 127 6.53 -6.98 0.97
CA CYS A 127 6.26 -5.57 0.66
C CYS A 127 7.22 -4.62 1.39
N ILE A 128 8.49 -5.00 1.54
CA ILE A 128 9.48 -4.20 2.26
C ILE A 128 9.68 -2.89 1.51
N ILE A 129 9.45 -1.78 2.20
CA ILE A 129 9.78 -0.44 1.71
C ILE A 129 11.19 -0.15 2.22
N SER A 130 12.18 -0.29 1.35
CA SER A 130 13.49 0.29 1.66
C SER A 130 13.34 1.80 1.51
N GLU A 131 13.56 2.54 2.59
CA GLU A 131 13.89 3.96 2.47
C GLU A 131 15.12 4.03 1.55
N SER A 132 14.91 4.32 0.26
CA SER A 132 16.03 4.72 -0.58
C SER A 132 16.56 5.99 0.08
N GLU A 133 17.77 5.92 0.62
CA GLU A 133 18.44 7.03 1.28
C GLU A 133 18.30 8.29 0.40
N GLN A 134 17.36 9.17 0.73
CA GLN A 134 17.68 10.57 0.63
C GLN A 134 18.83 10.74 1.63
N LYS A 135 20.07 10.70 1.12
CA LYS A 135 21.26 11.08 1.87
C LYS A 135 21.19 12.56 2.21
N THR A 136 20.30 12.91 3.13
CA THR A 136 20.65 13.85 4.17
C THR A 136 21.45 13.05 5.18
N ILE A 137 22.72 13.40 5.35
CA ILE A 137 23.45 13.05 6.58
C ILE A 137 22.66 13.73 7.70
N SER A 138 21.68 13.02 8.23
CA SER A 138 20.88 13.45 9.36
C SER A 138 21.46 12.78 10.58
N GLU A 139 21.74 13.57 11.60
CA GLU A 139 21.86 13.08 12.96
C GLU A 139 20.68 12.13 13.27
N PRO A 140 20.86 11.12 14.15
CA PRO A 140 19.76 10.23 14.52
C PRO A 140 18.53 11.08 14.86
N PRO A 141 17.36 10.77 14.30
CA PRO A 141 16.20 11.65 14.43
C PRO A 141 15.87 11.84 15.91
N ASP A 142 15.65 13.09 16.31
CA ASP A 142 15.24 13.46 17.68
C ASP A 142 13.87 12.86 18.05
N THR A 143 13.16 12.28 17.09
CA THR A 143 11.81 11.75 17.22
C THR A 143 11.72 10.32 16.70
N CYS A 144 10.92 9.48 17.36
CA CYS A 144 10.60 8.13 16.90
C CYS A 144 9.08 7.91 16.81
N ASN A 145 8.67 6.97 15.97
CA ASN A 145 7.27 6.54 15.90
C ASN A 145 6.92 5.68 17.11
N ILE A 146 5.87 6.07 17.84
CA ILE A 146 5.34 5.32 18.99
C ILE A 146 4.02 4.67 18.58
N VAL A 147 3.97 3.34 18.59
CA VAL A 147 2.75 2.57 18.31
C VAL A 147 2.12 2.05 19.61
N LEU A 148 0.81 2.24 19.77
CA LEU A 148 0.05 1.71 20.90
C LEU A 148 -0.29 0.24 20.66
N ALA A 149 0.47 -0.66 21.27
CA ALA A 149 0.14 -2.09 21.25
C ALA A 149 -1.12 -2.45 22.08
N LYS A 150 -1.50 -1.59 23.03
CA LYS A 150 -2.72 -1.73 23.84
C LYS A 150 -3.13 -0.36 24.41
N THR A 151 -4.41 -0.22 24.73
CA THR A 151 -4.91 0.98 25.41
C THR A 151 -4.25 1.13 26.79
N PRO A 152 -3.67 2.30 27.11
CA PRO A 152 -3.13 2.57 28.44
C PRO A 152 -4.24 2.53 29.50
N ASN A 153 -3.90 2.07 30.71
CA ASN A 153 -4.87 1.94 31.81
C ASN A 153 -5.53 3.28 32.20
N GLY A 154 -4.81 4.40 32.06
CA GLY A 154 -5.32 5.76 32.30
C GLY A 154 -5.99 6.41 31.08
N GLY A 155 -6.13 5.68 29.97
CA GLY A 155 -6.79 6.13 28.76
C GLY A 155 -6.23 7.44 28.21
N LEU A 156 -7.10 8.40 27.93
CA LEU A 156 -6.74 9.68 27.31
C LEU A 156 -5.70 10.48 28.12
N LYS A 157 -5.69 10.38 29.45
CA LYS A 157 -4.72 11.10 30.30
C LYS A 157 -3.28 10.63 30.05
N ASP A 158 -3.10 9.33 29.88
CA ASP A 158 -1.79 8.74 29.62
C ASP A 158 -1.34 9.10 28.20
N LEU A 159 -2.25 9.13 27.23
CA LEU A 159 -1.95 9.54 25.86
C LEU A 159 -1.46 10.98 25.76
N ILE A 160 -2.13 11.91 26.46
CA ILE A 160 -1.70 13.32 26.53
C ILE A 160 -0.31 13.42 27.17
N ARG A 161 -0.03 12.62 28.20
CA ARG A 161 1.28 12.61 28.86
C ARG A 161 2.36 12.09 27.93
N ILE A 162 2.11 11.02 27.16
CA ILE A 162 3.04 10.44 26.20
C ILE A 162 3.33 11.43 25.05
N LYS A 163 2.31 12.15 24.56
CA LYS A 163 2.46 13.16 23.50
C LYS A 163 3.31 14.37 23.92
N ASN A 164 3.43 14.64 25.22
CA ASN A 164 4.15 15.80 25.77
C ASN A 164 5.56 15.45 26.25
N VAL A 165 6.06 14.24 25.99
CA VAL A 165 7.47 13.85 26.20
C VAL A 165 8.23 14.15 24.92
#